data_AF-A0A1G9NJW9-F1
#
_entry.id   AF-A0A1G9NJW9-F1
#
_cell.length_a   1.000
_cell.length_b   1.000
_cell.length_c   1.000
_cell.angle_alpha   90.00
_cell.angle_beta   90.00
_cell.angle_gamma   90.00
#
_symmetry.space_group_name_H-M   'P 1'
#
loop_
_entity.id
_entity.type
_entity.pdbx_description
1 polymer ?
#
loop_
_entity_poly.entity_id
_entity_poly.type
_entity_poly.pdbx_seq_one_letter_code
_entity_poly.pdbx_strand_id
1 'polypeptide(L)'
;MKLKLNFTLLACMLTGAVFAQQDPDMESPAIQKQKKELDAALTGIQEKLVLSEKTYRDAQIKKVKYDTLGLGAWRAEMAVLKAEKKQEQAIFISKHPDYFISLVALNDVIGPLPTDVPALKKLFNKLNSKVQQTPMGIKTKTTLDKFDAVSVGRMAPLFTAPDTSGKSIGLADYKGKYVLLDFWASWCGPCREENPTVVKAWQKYKDRNFDVLSVSLDQTGKRDAWLKAIHEDQLTWQHVSNLKFWDDDVAKLYMIRSIPQNFLIDPRGKIIAVNLRGAELNKKLAELIPESKARK
;
A
#
# COMPACT_ATOMS: atom_id res chain seq x y z
N MET A 1 22.94 5.59 -24.28
CA MET A 1 22.13 4.38 -24.54
C MET A 1 20.67 4.72 -24.24
N LYS A 2 19.81 4.76 -25.26
CA LYS A 2 18.42 5.26 -25.17
C LYS A 2 17.59 4.30 -24.30
N LEU A 3 17.20 4.74 -23.11
CA LEU A 3 16.30 4.00 -22.23
C LEU A 3 14.88 4.10 -22.83
N LYS A 4 14.51 3.15 -23.71
CA LYS A 4 13.11 2.94 -24.08
C LYS A 4 12.40 2.38 -22.85
N LEU A 5 11.85 3.26 -22.02
CA LEU A 5 10.90 2.87 -20.99
C LEU A 5 9.65 2.38 -21.72
N ASN A 6 9.44 1.06 -21.77
CA ASN A 6 8.17 0.49 -22.24
C ASN A 6 7.06 0.94 -21.27
N PHE A 7 6.36 2.03 -21.64
CA PHE A 7 5.24 2.61 -20.91
C PHE A 7 3.99 1.71 -20.85
N THR A 8 4.07 0.48 -21.38
CA THR A 8 2.99 -0.51 -21.39
C THR A 8 2.61 -1.03 -19.99
N LEU A 9 3.40 -0.76 -18.94
CA LEU A 9 3.08 -1.22 -17.58
C LEU A 9 2.22 -0.26 -16.75
N LEU A 10 1.90 0.94 -17.23
CA LEU A 10 1.03 1.88 -16.51
C LEU A 10 -0.45 1.78 -16.95
N ALA A 11 -0.86 0.63 -17.50
CA ALA A 11 -2.27 0.31 -17.77
C ALA A 11 -2.91 -0.51 -16.62
N CYS A 12 -2.17 -0.88 -15.58
CA CYS A 12 -2.69 -1.71 -14.49
C CYS A 12 -3.27 -0.94 -13.28
N MET A 13 -3.41 0.39 -13.34
CA MET A 13 -4.02 1.17 -12.25
C MET A 13 -5.54 1.42 -12.39
N LEU A 14 -6.19 0.76 -13.34
CA LEU A 14 -7.66 0.60 -13.40
C LEU A 14 -8.10 -0.80 -12.94
N THR A 15 -7.29 -1.49 -12.15
CA THR A 15 -7.60 -2.86 -11.68
C THR A 15 -8.49 -2.85 -10.43
N GLY A 16 -9.67 -2.22 -10.55
CA GLY A 16 -10.83 -2.68 -9.78
C GLY A 16 -11.42 -3.99 -10.36
N ALA A 17 -10.98 -4.39 -11.56
CA ALA A 17 -11.61 -5.45 -12.35
C ALA A 17 -11.14 -6.89 -12.05
N VAL A 18 -10.05 -7.12 -11.31
CA VAL A 18 -9.46 -8.48 -11.22
C VAL A 18 -10.18 -9.40 -10.23
N PHE A 19 -11.02 -8.87 -9.33
CA PHE A 19 -11.83 -9.70 -8.42
C PHE A 19 -13.27 -9.96 -8.90
N ALA A 20 -13.71 -9.32 -9.99
CA ALA A 20 -15.09 -9.40 -10.46
C ALA A 20 -15.34 -10.55 -11.47
N GLN A 21 -14.30 -11.13 -12.06
CA GLN A 21 -14.44 -12.01 -13.25
C GLN A 21 -14.79 -13.48 -12.96
N GLN A 22 -15.10 -13.87 -11.73
CA GLN A 22 -15.31 -15.28 -11.38
C GLN A 22 -16.64 -15.59 -10.68
N ASP A 23 -17.54 -14.61 -10.56
CA ASP A 23 -18.87 -14.85 -9.99
C ASP A 23 -19.91 -14.83 -11.13
N PRO A 24 -20.48 -15.98 -11.53
CA PRO A 24 -21.41 -16.09 -12.66
C PRO A 24 -22.68 -15.21 -12.51
N ASP A 25 -22.97 -14.72 -11.30
CA ASP A 25 -24.11 -13.85 -11.03
C ASP A 25 -23.89 -12.36 -11.42
N MET A 26 -22.64 -11.97 -11.75
CA MET A 26 -22.28 -10.58 -12.09
C MET A 26 -22.92 -10.07 -13.39
N GLU A 27 -23.33 -10.97 -14.28
CA GLU A 27 -23.97 -10.60 -15.55
C GLU A 27 -25.50 -10.52 -15.46
N SER A 28 -26.10 -10.85 -14.31
CA SER A 28 -27.54 -10.79 -14.16
C SER A 28 -28.10 -9.36 -14.35
N PRO A 29 -29.29 -9.19 -14.94
CA PRO A 29 -29.87 -7.87 -15.17
C PRO A 29 -30.00 -7.02 -13.90
N ALA A 30 -30.23 -7.66 -12.75
CA ALA A 30 -30.30 -7.00 -11.46
C ALA A 30 -28.93 -6.39 -11.07
N ILE A 31 -27.85 -7.16 -11.18
CA ILE A 31 -26.50 -6.67 -10.86
C ILE A 31 -26.05 -5.59 -11.85
N GLN A 32 -26.37 -5.73 -13.14
CA GLN A 32 -26.08 -4.69 -14.13
C GLN A 32 -26.77 -3.35 -13.80
N LYS A 33 -28.03 -3.40 -13.33
CA LYS A 33 -28.73 -2.20 -12.87
C LYS A 33 -28.04 -1.56 -11.67
N GLN A 34 -27.69 -2.35 -10.65
CA GLN A 34 -26.94 -1.86 -9.48
C GLN A 34 -25.62 -1.21 -9.88
N LYS A 35 -24.88 -1.83 -10.81
CA LYS A 35 -23.64 -1.28 -11.35
C LYS A 35 -23.84 0.08 -12.02
N LYS A 36 -24.87 0.23 -12.86
CA LYS A 36 -25.19 1.52 -13.48
C LYS A 36 -25.50 2.61 -12.44
N GLU A 37 -26.17 2.26 -11.35
CA GLU A 37 -26.45 3.20 -10.26
C GLU A 37 -25.15 3.63 -9.53
N LEU A 38 -24.22 2.69 -9.29
CA LEU A 38 -22.90 3.03 -8.76
C LEU A 38 -22.08 3.89 -9.72
N ASP A 39 -22.07 3.55 -11.01
CA ASP A 39 -21.34 4.31 -12.04
C ASP A 39 -21.90 5.74 -12.16
N ALA A 40 -23.23 5.90 -12.12
CA ALA A 40 -23.88 7.21 -12.07
C ALA A 40 -23.48 8.01 -10.82
N ALA A 41 -23.46 7.37 -9.64
CA ALA A 41 -23.03 8.01 -8.40
C ALA A 41 -21.55 8.44 -8.42
N LEU A 42 -20.70 7.74 -9.18
CA LEU A 42 -19.27 8.01 -9.27
C LEU A 42 -18.87 8.82 -10.51
N THR A 43 -19.79 9.17 -11.41
CA THR A 43 -19.47 9.77 -12.72
C THR A 43 -18.61 11.04 -12.56
N GLY A 44 -19.01 11.96 -11.68
CA GLY A 44 -18.27 13.21 -11.49
C GLY A 44 -16.84 13.02 -10.99
N ILE A 45 -16.59 12.05 -10.09
CA ILE A 45 -15.23 11.78 -9.61
C ILE A 45 -14.41 10.97 -10.61
N GLN A 46 -15.05 10.08 -11.38
CA GLN A 46 -14.42 9.34 -12.46
C GLN A 46 -13.93 10.25 -13.58
N GLU A 47 -14.73 11.24 -13.98
CA GLU A 47 -14.32 12.23 -14.98
C GLU A 47 -13.10 13.04 -14.54
N LYS A 48 -13.07 13.48 -13.27
CA LYS A 48 -11.90 14.17 -12.69
C LYS A 48 -10.65 13.29 -12.71
N LEU A 49 -10.76 12.03 -12.30
CA LEU A 49 -9.65 11.08 -12.31
C LEU A 49 -9.09 10.87 -13.72
N VAL A 50 -9.96 10.65 -14.70
CA VAL A 50 -9.58 10.46 -16.11
C VAL A 50 -8.93 11.73 -16.68
N LEU A 51 -9.50 12.90 -16.39
CA LEU A 51 -8.96 14.18 -16.85
C LEU A 51 -7.57 14.45 -16.24
N SER A 52 -7.41 14.21 -14.95
CA SER A 52 -6.13 14.38 -14.24
C SER A 52 -5.05 13.47 -14.84
N GLU A 53 -5.36 12.18 -15.04
CA GLU A 53 -4.45 11.23 -15.67
C GLU A 53 -4.10 11.63 -17.11
N LYS A 54 -5.09 12.01 -17.92
CA LYS A 54 -4.87 12.47 -19.30
C LYS A 54 -3.96 13.70 -19.32
N THR A 55 -4.22 14.67 -18.47
CA THR A 55 -3.46 15.92 -18.38
C THR A 55 -2.00 15.65 -18.04
N TYR A 56 -1.75 14.78 -17.06
CA TYR A 56 -0.41 14.36 -16.71
C TYR A 56 0.28 13.63 -17.88
N ARG A 57 -0.39 12.64 -18.49
CA ARG A 57 0.16 11.89 -19.64
C ARG A 57 0.51 12.82 -20.81
N ASP A 58 -0.38 13.72 -21.19
CA ASP A 58 -0.18 14.68 -22.28
C ASP A 58 0.98 15.63 -21.98
N ALA A 59 1.17 16.02 -20.71
CA ALA A 59 2.31 16.82 -20.28
C ALA A 59 3.63 16.04 -20.33
N GLN A 60 3.64 14.75 -19.98
CA GLN A 60 4.85 13.92 -20.00
C GLN A 60 5.35 13.63 -21.42
N ILE A 61 4.43 13.38 -22.37
CA ILE A 61 4.80 13.11 -23.78
C ILE A 61 5.59 14.27 -24.39
N LYS A 62 5.33 15.50 -23.95
CA LYS A 62 5.98 16.71 -24.46
C LYS A 62 7.38 16.96 -23.87
N LYS A 63 7.79 16.20 -22.85
CA LYS A 63 9.06 16.44 -22.13
C LYS A 63 10.18 15.54 -22.63
N VAL A 64 11.34 16.15 -22.86
CA VAL A 64 12.58 15.44 -23.24
C VAL A 64 13.24 14.77 -22.03
N LYS A 65 12.99 15.27 -20.81
CA LYS A 65 13.49 14.73 -19.55
C LYS A 65 12.34 14.34 -18.63
N TYR A 66 12.56 13.33 -17.79
CA TYR A 66 11.60 12.86 -16.80
C TYR A 66 11.27 13.96 -15.79
N ASP A 67 9.99 14.20 -15.55
CA ASP A 67 9.49 15.29 -14.71
C ASP A 67 9.07 14.81 -13.33
N THR A 68 10.02 14.86 -12.40
CA THR A 68 9.81 14.43 -11.02
C THR A 68 8.87 15.36 -10.24
N LEU A 69 8.91 16.67 -10.50
CA LEU A 69 8.04 17.65 -9.82
C LEU A 69 6.58 17.50 -10.25
N GLY A 70 6.32 17.43 -11.56
CA GLY A 70 4.96 17.22 -12.07
C GLY A 70 4.40 15.85 -11.69
N LEU A 71 5.24 14.81 -11.63
CA LEU A 71 4.83 13.50 -11.10
C LEU A 71 4.41 13.60 -9.63
N GLY A 72 5.16 14.32 -8.81
CA GLY A 72 4.84 14.53 -7.39
C GLY A 72 3.50 15.26 -7.21
N ALA A 73 3.30 16.36 -7.94
CA ALA A 73 2.06 17.12 -7.92
C ALA A 73 0.85 16.29 -8.36
N TRP A 74 0.97 15.57 -9.49
CA TRP A 74 -0.09 14.69 -9.98
C TRP A 74 -0.41 13.57 -9.00
N ARG A 75 0.59 12.96 -8.35
CA ARG A 75 0.36 11.94 -7.32
C ARG A 75 -0.40 12.48 -6.13
N ALA A 76 -0.09 13.70 -5.68
CA ALA A 76 -0.81 14.36 -4.59
C ALA A 76 -2.28 14.62 -4.96
N GLU A 77 -2.52 15.14 -6.17
CA GLU A 77 -3.87 15.34 -6.72
C GLU A 77 -4.64 14.01 -6.81
N MET A 78 -4.03 12.97 -7.38
CA MET A 78 -4.64 11.64 -7.50
C MET A 78 -4.93 11.02 -6.13
N ALA A 79 -4.12 11.30 -5.11
CA ALA A 79 -4.40 10.84 -3.75
C ALA A 79 -5.69 11.49 -3.19
N VAL A 80 -5.88 12.79 -3.42
CA VAL A 80 -7.10 13.52 -3.04
C VAL A 80 -8.32 12.96 -3.79
N LEU A 81 -8.24 12.86 -5.13
CA LEU A 81 -9.35 12.34 -5.95
C LEU A 81 -9.71 10.88 -5.60
N LYS A 82 -8.72 10.04 -5.27
CA LYS A 82 -8.97 8.67 -4.81
C LYS A 82 -9.62 8.64 -3.43
N ALA A 83 -9.26 9.56 -2.53
CA ALA A 83 -9.92 9.68 -1.23
C ALA A 83 -11.39 10.13 -1.38
N GLU A 84 -11.65 11.13 -2.24
CA GLU A 84 -13.01 11.57 -2.60
C GLU A 84 -13.82 10.40 -3.19
N LYS A 85 -13.25 9.64 -4.14
CA LYS A 85 -13.91 8.46 -4.70
C LYS A 85 -14.31 7.45 -3.62
N LYS A 86 -13.40 7.15 -2.69
CA LYS A 86 -13.67 6.23 -1.57
C LYS A 86 -14.78 6.74 -0.66
N GLN A 87 -14.86 8.04 -0.45
CA GLN A 87 -15.95 8.66 0.31
C GLN A 87 -17.30 8.51 -0.40
N GLU A 88 -17.37 8.78 -1.70
CA GLU A 88 -18.59 8.58 -2.49
C GLU A 88 -19.03 7.12 -2.52
N GLN A 89 -18.08 6.19 -2.63
CA GLN A 89 -18.35 4.75 -2.50
C GLN A 89 -18.91 4.40 -1.12
N ALA A 90 -18.34 4.92 -0.04
CA ALA A 90 -18.86 4.69 1.31
C ALA A 90 -20.28 5.24 1.52
N ILE A 91 -20.60 6.38 0.90
CA ILE A 91 -21.95 6.96 0.86
C ILE A 91 -22.90 6.03 0.11
N PHE A 92 -22.51 5.59 -1.09
CA PHE A 92 -23.30 4.65 -1.89
C PHE A 92 -23.59 3.35 -1.11
N ILE A 93 -22.56 2.74 -0.51
CA ILE A 93 -22.68 1.52 0.29
C ILE A 93 -23.68 1.70 1.44
N SER A 94 -23.66 2.86 2.09
CA SER A 94 -24.58 3.15 3.20
C SER A 94 -26.03 3.36 2.73
N LYS A 95 -26.24 3.82 1.50
CA LYS A 95 -27.58 4.01 0.89
C LYS A 95 -28.16 2.72 0.32
N HIS A 96 -27.30 1.80 -0.12
CA HIS A 96 -27.70 0.55 -0.79
C HIS A 96 -27.10 -0.68 -0.09
N PRO A 97 -27.38 -0.93 1.20
CA PRO A 97 -26.76 -2.03 1.95
C PRO A 97 -27.16 -3.41 1.43
N ASP A 98 -28.27 -3.51 0.71
CA ASP A 98 -28.82 -4.73 0.10
C ASP A 98 -28.27 -5.02 -1.30
N TYR A 99 -27.53 -4.10 -1.90
CA TYR A 99 -26.92 -4.31 -3.21
C TYR A 99 -25.65 -5.15 -3.09
N PHE A 100 -25.49 -6.13 -3.97
CA PHE A 100 -24.23 -6.84 -4.12
C PHE A 100 -23.13 -5.90 -4.64
N ILE A 101 -23.47 -4.92 -5.49
CA ILE A 101 -22.47 -3.96 -5.97
C ILE A 101 -21.90 -3.09 -4.83
N SER A 102 -22.61 -2.93 -3.71
CA SER A 102 -22.07 -2.26 -2.52
C SER A 102 -20.93 -3.07 -1.89
N LEU A 103 -21.00 -4.40 -1.93
CA LEU A 103 -19.88 -5.24 -1.54
C LEU A 103 -18.69 -5.13 -2.51
N VAL A 104 -18.95 -5.02 -3.81
CA VAL A 104 -17.90 -4.76 -4.81
C VAL A 104 -17.22 -3.40 -4.54
N ALA A 105 -18.01 -2.35 -4.33
CA ALA A 105 -17.51 -1.03 -3.98
C ALA A 105 -16.71 -1.07 -2.67
N LEU A 106 -17.16 -1.81 -1.67
CA LEU A 106 -16.44 -1.97 -0.41
C LEU A 106 -15.05 -2.58 -0.62
N ASN A 107 -14.92 -3.61 -1.47
CA ASN A 107 -13.63 -4.21 -1.79
C ASN A 107 -12.67 -3.22 -2.48
N ASP A 108 -13.17 -2.32 -3.32
CA ASP A 108 -12.37 -1.23 -3.90
C ASP A 108 -11.92 -0.23 -2.82
N VAL A 109 -12.81 0.12 -1.87
CA VAL A 109 -12.50 1.02 -0.76
C VAL A 109 -11.42 0.43 0.16
N ILE A 110 -11.49 -0.87 0.48
CA ILE A 110 -10.51 -1.60 1.30
C ILE A 110 -9.10 -1.43 0.72
N GLY A 111 -8.94 -1.58 -0.60
CA GLY A 111 -7.66 -1.43 -1.28
C GLY A 111 -6.59 -2.44 -0.82
N PRO A 112 -5.30 -2.15 -1.08
CA PRO A 112 -4.23 -3.11 -0.83
C PRO A 112 -3.72 -3.14 0.62
N LEU A 113 -3.78 -2.02 1.35
CA LEU A 113 -3.53 -1.96 2.80
C LEU A 113 -4.33 -0.78 3.39
N PRO A 114 -5.45 -1.03 4.08
CA PRO A 114 -6.30 0.01 4.63
C PRO A 114 -5.70 0.69 5.87
N THR A 115 -5.97 1.98 6.04
CA THR A 115 -5.54 2.76 7.20
C THR A 115 -6.56 2.76 8.35
N ASP A 116 -7.85 2.51 8.05
CA ASP A 116 -8.94 2.49 9.03
C ASP A 116 -9.78 1.20 8.89
N VAL A 117 -9.22 0.09 9.36
CA VAL A 117 -9.91 -1.21 9.39
C VAL A 117 -11.20 -1.17 10.22
N PRO A 118 -11.26 -0.52 11.40
CA PRO A 118 -12.50 -0.42 12.17
C PRO A 118 -13.66 0.22 11.39
N ALA A 119 -13.42 1.32 10.66
CA ALA A 119 -14.45 1.94 9.82
C ALA A 119 -14.92 1.01 8.69
N LEU A 120 -14.02 0.26 8.08
CA LEU A 120 -14.36 -0.71 7.02
C LEU A 120 -15.17 -1.89 7.56
N LYS A 121 -14.84 -2.41 8.75
CA LYS A 121 -15.64 -3.44 9.43
C LYS A 121 -17.03 -2.91 9.77
N LYS A 122 -17.14 -1.66 10.25
CA LYS A 122 -18.43 -1.00 10.50
C LYS A 122 -19.26 -0.88 9.22
N LEU A 123 -18.63 -0.53 8.10
CA LEU A 123 -19.29 -0.41 6.80
C LEU A 123 -19.75 -1.78 6.27
N PHE A 124 -18.91 -2.81 6.38
CA PHE A 124 -19.27 -4.20 6.05
C PHE A 124 -20.48 -4.68 6.86
N ASN A 125 -20.48 -4.45 8.17
CA ASN A 125 -21.55 -4.90 9.06
C ASN A 125 -22.91 -4.21 8.79
N LYS A 126 -22.93 -3.09 8.08
CA LYS A 126 -24.18 -2.43 7.63
C LYS A 126 -24.79 -3.10 6.40
N LEU A 127 -24.02 -3.87 5.63
CA LEU A 127 -24.55 -4.60 4.47
C LEU A 127 -25.62 -5.60 4.93
N ASN A 128 -26.58 -5.89 4.06
CA ASN A 128 -27.62 -6.88 4.32
C ASN A 128 -26.99 -8.27 4.55
N SER A 129 -27.59 -9.08 5.43
CA SER A 129 -27.09 -10.43 5.75
C SER A 129 -26.94 -11.32 4.52
N LYS A 130 -27.84 -11.21 3.53
CA LYS A 130 -27.74 -11.95 2.26
C LYS A 130 -26.47 -11.59 1.49
N VAL A 131 -26.11 -10.30 1.45
CA VAL A 131 -24.88 -9.82 0.81
C VAL A 131 -23.65 -10.31 1.58
N GLN A 132 -23.67 -10.23 2.91
CA GLN A 132 -22.56 -10.70 3.76
C GLN A 132 -22.31 -12.22 3.64
N GLN A 133 -23.35 -13.01 3.38
CA GLN A 133 -23.28 -14.48 3.29
C GLN A 133 -22.91 -14.99 1.89
N THR A 134 -22.81 -14.11 0.89
CA THR A 134 -22.26 -14.49 -0.42
C THR A 134 -20.81 -14.99 -0.29
N PRO A 135 -20.29 -15.78 -1.25
CA PRO A 135 -18.88 -16.18 -1.26
C PRO A 135 -17.92 -14.98 -1.17
N MET A 136 -18.23 -13.89 -1.88
CA MET A 136 -17.48 -12.64 -1.79
C MET A 136 -17.60 -12.00 -0.41
N GLY A 137 -18.79 -12.00 0.19
CA GLY A 137 -19.03 -11.42 1.52
C GLY A 137 -18.21 -12.11 2.60
N ILE A 138 -18.17 -13.44 2.58
CA ILE A 138 -17.36 -14.28 3.48
C ILE A 138 -15.86 -13.98 3.27
N LYS A 139 -15.40 -13.88 2.02
CA LYS A 139 -14.01 -13.56 1.68
C LYS A 139 -13.62 -12.14 2.11
N THR A 140 -14.52 -11.17 1.95
CA THR A 140 -14.32 -9.78 2.37
C THR A 140 -14.23 -9.69 3.89
N LYS A 141 -15.13 -10.35 4.63
CA LYS A 141 -15.05 -10.45 6.09
C LYS A 141 -13.71 -11.04 6.54
N THR A 142 -13.32 -12.17 5.96
CA THR A 142 -12.04 -12.82 6.25
C THR A 142 -10.85 -11.90 5.95
N THR A 143 -10.91 -11.15 4.84
CA THR A 143 -9.89 -10.16 4.48
C THR A 143 -9.80 -9.04 5.51
N LEU A 144 -10.94 -8.50 5.95
CA LEU A 144 -10.98 -7.45 6.98
C LEU A 144 -10.44 -7.94 8.32
N ASP A 145 -10.76 -9.18 8.72
CA ASP A 145 -10.22 -9.77 9.95
C ASP A 145 -8.71 -9.98 9.87
N LYS A 146 -8.17 -10.37 8.70
CA LYS A 146 -6.72 -10.45 8.49
C LYS A 146 -6.03 -9.09 8.52
N PHE A 147 -6.62 -8.06 7.89
CA PHE A 147 -6.09 -6.70 7.99
C PHE A 147 -6.15 -6.15 9.41
N ASP A 148 -7.20 -6.48 10.18
CA ASP A 148 -7.35 -6.07 11.57
C ASP A 148 -6.18 -6.60 12.42
N ALA A 149 -5.68 -7.81 12.14
CA ALA A 149 -4.53 -8.40 12.83
C ALA A 149 -3.21 -7.62 12.66
N VAL A 150 -3.07 -6.85 11.58
CA VAL A 150 -1.88 -6.03 11.26
C VAL A 150 -2.20 -4.54 11.21
N SER A 151 -3.30 -4.14 11.84
CA SER A 151 -3.74 -2.73 11.87
C SER A 151 -3.00 -1.92 12.94
N VAL A 152 -3.05 -0.58 12.80
CA VAL A 152 -2.55 0.35 13.82
C VAL A 152 -3.22 0.01 15.15
N GLY A 153 -2.42 -0.22 16.18
CA GLY A 153 -2.92 -0.67 17.47
C GLY A 153 -2.59 -2.12 17.81
N ARG A 154 -2.20 -2.94 16.83
CA ARG A 154 -1.86 -4.35 17.06
C ARG A 154 -0.37 -4.57 17.30
N MET A 155 -0.05 -5.73 17.86
CA MET A 155 1.32 -6.22 17.91
C MET A 155 1.75 -6.67 16.51
N ALA A 156 2.92 -6.22 16.08
CA ALA A 156 3.49 -6.62 14.80
C ALA A 156 3.82 -8.13 14.83
N PRO A 157 3.31 -8.93 13.88
CA PRO A 157 3.64 -10.36 13.81
C PRO A 157 5.15 -10.60 13.69
N LEU A 158 5.70 -11.42 14.57
CA LEU A 158 7.11 -11.78 14.49
C LEU A 158 7.36 -12.72 13.31
N PHE A 159 8.52 -12.56 12.68
CA PHE A 159 8.99 -13.42 11.60
C PHE A 159 10.53 -13.46 11.62
N THR A 160 11.09 -14.40 10.88
CA THR A 160 12.51 -14.48 10.53
C THR A 160 12.66 -14.73 9.04
N ALA A 161 13.68 -14.15 8.42
CA ALA A 161 14.00 -14.37 7.02
C ALA A 161 15.51 -14.23 6.80
N PRO A 162 16.09 -14.84 5.74
CA PRO A 162 17.51 -14.75 5.49
C PRO A 162 17.89 -13.35 4.99
N ASP A 163 19.01 -12.84 5.49
CA ASP A 163 19.60 -11.56 5.11
C ASP A 163 20.46 -11.66 3.82
N THR A 164 21.20 -10.60 3.51
CA THR A 164 22.12 -10.53 2.36
C THR A 164 23.35 -11.43 2.48
N SER A 165 23.61 -12.01 3.65
CA SER A 165 24.63 -13.04 3.90
C SER A 165 24.05 -14.46 4.00
N GLY A 166 22.71 -14.58 4.08
CA GLY A 166 22.01 -15.84 4.32
C GLY A 166 21.76 -16.14 5.80
N LYS A 167 22.17 -15.25 6.71
CA LYS A 167 21.89 -15.37 8.14
C LYS A 167 20.42 -15.05 8.40
N SER A 168 19.79 -15.84 9.25
CA SER A 168 18.42 -15.58 9.71
C SER A 168 18.38 -14.35 10.63
N ILE A 169 17.61 -13.34 10.24
CA ILE A 169 17.33 -12.13 11.03
C ILE A 169 15.80 -12.00 11.14
N GLY A 170 15.31 -11.55 12.29
CA GLY A 170 13.88 -11.38 12.51
C GLY A 170 13.51 -10.05 13.14
N LEU A 171 12.22 -9.76 13.13
CA LEU A 171 11.69 -8.54 13.76
C LEU A 171 11.95 -8.48 15.28
N ALA A 172 12.08 -9.64 15.93
CA ALA A 172 12.38 -9.73 17.35
C ALA A 172 13.74 -9.11 17.72
N ASP A 173 14.70 -9.10 16.78
CA ASP A 173 16.04 -8.53 16.98
C ASP A 173 16.02 -7.00 17.13
N TYR A 174 14.89 -6.36 16.83
CA TYR A 174 14.69 -4.92 16.91
C TYR A 174 13.93 -4.45 18.16
N LYS A 175 13.63 -5.36 19.08
CA LYS A 175 12.92 -5.03 20.32
C LYS A 175 13.60 -3.87 21.04
N GLY A 176 12.81 -2.91 21.50
CA GLY A 176 13.30 -1.70 22.15
C GLY A 176 13.53 -0.52 21.20
N LYS A 177 13.50 -0.70 19.88
CA LYS A 177 13.62 0.37 18.88
C LYS A 177 12.28 0.72 18.23
N TYR A 178 12.18 1.94 17.72
CA TYR A 178 11.24 2.23 16.64
C TYR A 178 11.75 1.58 15.35
N VAL A 179 10.88 0.87 14.64
CA VAL A 179 11.26 0.16 13.40
C VAL A 179 10.34 0.58 12.28
N LEU A 180 10.91 1.04 11.16
CA LEU A 180 10.19 1.08 9.90
C LEU A 180 10.38 -0.27 9.21
N LEU A 181 9.34 -1.12 9.26
CA LEU A 181 9.31 -2.36 8.49
C LEU A 181 8.82 -2.03 7.07
N ASP A 182 9.71 -2.12 6.09
CA ASP A 182 9.50 -1.66 4.73
C ASP A 182 9.46 -2.83 3.73
N PHE A 183 8.39 -2.91 2.94
CA PHE A 183 8.19 -3.92 1.92
C PHE A 183 8.41 -3.32 0.53
N TRP A 184 9.43 -3.84 -0.16
CA TRP A 184 9.94 -3.28 -1.41
C TRP A 184 10.47 -4.37 -2.34
N ALA A 185 11.02 -3.98 -3.49
CA ALA A 185 11.78 -4.88 -4.37
C ALA A 185 12.66 -4.08 -5.34
N SER A 186 13.70 -4.72 -5.88
CA SER A 186 14.62 -4.10 -6.84
C SER A 186 13.94 -3.55 -8.10
N TRP A 187 12.86 -4.20 -8.53
CA TRP A 187 12.08 -3.87 -9.72
C TRP A 187 10.97 -2.83 -9.46
N CYS A 188 10.76 -2.44 -8.20
CA CYS A 188 9.69 -1.53 -7.81
C CYS A 188 10.13 -0.06 -7.95
N GLY A 189 9.83 0.56 -9.10
CA GLY A 189 10.12 1.97 -9.37
C GLY A 189 9.68 2.93 -8.25
N PRO A 190 8.40 2.92 -7.82
CA PRO A 190 7.94 3.79 -6.73
C PRO A 190 8.63 3.52 -5.38
N CYS A 191 9.11 2.30 -5.12
CA CYS A 191 9.91 2.00 -3.93
C CYS A 191 11.28 2.69 -4.03
N ARG A 192 11.98 2.50 -5.15
CA ARG A 192 13.29 3.12 -5.44
C ARG A 192 13.23 4.65 -5.40
N GLU A 193 12.11 5.24 -5.80
CA GLU A 193 11.87 6.70 -5.70
C GLU A 193 11.71 7.19 -4.25
N GLU A 194 11.17 6.36 -3.35
CA GLU A 194 10.98 6.70 -1.94
C GLU A 194 12.24 6.44 -1.08
N ASN A 195 13.10 5.51 -1.52
CA ASN A 195 14.33 5.12 -0.84
C ASN A 195 15.22 6.29 -0.39
N PRO A 196 15.46 7.35 -1.20
CA PRO A 196 16.21 8.53 -0.74
C PRO A 196 15.58 9.23 0.48
N THR A 197 14.25 9.23 0.61
CA THR A 197 13.56 9.77 1.79
C THR A 197 13.83 8.88 3.01
N VAL A 198 13.75 7.56 2.85
CA VAL A 198 14.02 6.60 3.92
C VAL A 198 15.48 6.68 4.37
N VAL A 199 16.43 6.81 3.45
CA VAL A 199 17.85 7.01 3.75
C VAL A 199 18.06 8.26 4.61
N LYS A 200 17.46 9.39 4.23
CA LYS A 200 17.54 10.63 5.02
C LYS A 200 16.95 10.47 6.41
N ALA A 201 15.80 9.80 6.53
CA ALA A 201 15.17 9.53 7.82
C ALA A 201 16.05 8.62 8.69
N TRP A 202 16.57 7.52 8.14
CA TRP A 202 17.46 6.62 8.85
C TRP A 202 18.73 7.33 9.31
N GLN A 203 19.41 8.08 8.44
CA GLN A 203 20.60 8.86 8.82
C GLN A 203 20.30 9.85 9.96
N LYS A 204 19.13 10.50 9.95
CA LYS A 204 18.73 11.46 10.98
C LYS A 204 18.42 10.81 12.34
N TYR A 205 17.87 9.59 12.36
CA TYR A 205 17.31 8.99 13.56
C TYR A 205 17.99 7.69 14.03
N LYS A 206 18.90 7.09 13.26
CA LYS A 206 19.52 5.78 13.57
C LYS A 206 20.18 5.71 14.95
N ASP A 207 20.80 6.79 15.39
CA ASP A 207 21.49 6.88 16.69
C ASP A 207 20.52 7.26 17.84
N ARG A 208 19.21 7.29 17.55
CA ARG A 208 18.14 7.79 18.43
C ARG A 208 17.00 6.78 18.54
N ASN A 209 17.37 5.51 18.64
CA ASN A 209 16.47 4.39 18.86
C ASN A 209 15.49 4.13 17.69
N PHE A 210 15.91 4.44 16.47
CA PHE A 210 15.19 4.14 15.23
C PHE A 210 16.03 3.24 14.34
N ASP A 211 15.38 2.33 13.62
CA ASP A 211 16.02 1.55 12.58
C ASP A 211 15.02 1.20 11.47
N VAL A 212 15.55 0.67 10.37
CA VAL A 212 14.74 0.18 9.24
C VAL A 212 15.04 -1.31 9.06
N LEU A 213 14.01 -2.10 8.80
CA LEU A 213 14.12 -3.48 8.34
C LEU A 213 13.36 -3.60 7.03
N SER A 214 14.07 -3.86 5.94
CA SER A 214 13.44 -3.93 4.62
C SER A 214 13.29 -5.39 4.16
N VAL A 215 12.06 -5.79 3.90
CA VAL A 215 11.69 -7.11 3.34
C VAL A 215 11.57 -6.97 1.82
N SER A 216 12.42 -7.67 1.07
CA SER A 216 12.35 -7.66 -0.40
C SER A 216 11.43 -8.75 -0.94
N LEU A 217 10.57 -8.37 -1.88
CA LEU A 217 9.74 -9.24 -2.70
C LEU A 217 10.38 -9.51 -4.09
N ASP A 218 11.70 -9.53 -4.17
CA ASP A 218 12.40 -10.03 -5.35
C ASP A 218 12.07 -11.52 -5.59
N GLN A 219 12.19 -11.96 -6.85
CA GLN A 219 11.83 -13.32 -7.26
C GLN A 219 13.00 -14.29 -7.11
N THR A 220 12.72 -15.59 -7.17
CA THR A 220 13.73 -16.65 -7.22
C THR A 220 14.71 -16.36 -8.37
N GLY A 221 16.01 -16.42 -8.08
CA GLY A 221 17.06 -16.10 -9.06
C GLY A 221 17.29 -14.60 -9.29
N LYS A 222 16.67 -13.69 -8.50
CA LYS A 222 16.89 -12.24 -8.57
C LYS A 222 17.70 -11.66 -7.41
N ARG A 223 18.46 -12.50 -6.69
CA ARG A 223 19.34 -12.07 -5.59
C ARG A 223 20.31 -10.96 -6.02
N ASP A 224 20.98 -11.11 -7.17
CA ASP A 224 21.97 -10.13 -7.61
C ASP A 224 21.35 -8.77 -7.93
N ALA A 225 20.13 -8.77 -8.50
CA ALA A 225 19.38 -7.53 -8.75
C ALA A 225 18.99 -6.84 -7.44
N TRP A 226 18.56 -7.62 -6.44
CA TRP A 226 18.27 -7.13 -5.09
C TRP A 226 19.51 -6.51 -4.42
N LEU A 227 20.64 -7.22 -4.38
CA LEU A 227 21.88 -6.72 -3.78
C LEU A 227 22.41 -5.48 -4.51
N LYS A 228 22.34 -5.48 -5.84
CA LYS A 228 22.72 -4.32 -6.66
C LYS A 228 21.85 -3.11 -6.33
N ALA A 229 20.53 -3.30 -6.21
CA ALA A 229 19.61 -2.22 -5.86
C ALA A 229 19.88 -1.64 -4.47
N ILE A 230 20.16 -2.50 -3.47
CA ILE A 230 20.57 -2.07 -2.12
C ILE A 230 21.78 -1.13 -2.21
N HIS A 231 22.80 -1.52 -2.97
CA HIS A 231 24.02 -0.73 -3.11
C HIS A 231 23.78 0.59 -3.86
N GLU A 232 23.08 0.55 -4.99
CA GLU A 232 22.78 1.74 -5.80
C GLU A 232 21.97 2.79 -5.02
N ASP A 233 21.01 2.34 -4.20
CA ASP A 233 20.17 3.22 -3.40
C ASP A 233 20.75 3.57 -2.02
N GLN A 234 21.93 3.04 -1.68
CA GLN A 234 22.61 3.30 -0.41
C GLN A 234 21.77 2.88 0.81
N LEU A 235 21.06 1.75 0.69
CA LEU A 235 20.24 1.18 1.76
C LEU A 235 21.14 0.41 2.72
N THR A 236 21.61 1.09 3.75
CA THR A 236 22.69 0.60 4.63
C THR A 236 22.20 -0.15 5.88
N TRP A 237 20.89 -0.20 6.09
CA TRP A 237 20.26 -1.00 7.15
C TRP A 237 20.12 -2.46 6.72
N GLN A 238 19.49 -3.30 7.56
CA GLN A 238 19.33 -4.72 7.25
C GLN A 238 18.22 -4.97 6.24
N HIS A 239 18.49 -5.90 5.34
CA HIS A 239 17.53 -6.36 4.35
C HIS A 239 17.38 -7.88 4.44
N VAL A 240 16.15 -8.36 4.32
CA VAL A 240 15.82 -9.78 4.31
C VAL A 240 14.93 -10.13 3.12
N SER A 241 14.99 -11.37 2.64
CA SER A 241 14.11 -11.85 1.56
C SER A 241 14.11 -13.37 1.47
N ASN A 242 12.94 -13.99 1.28
CA ASN A 242 12.89 -15.41 0.89
C ASN A 242 12.97 -15.58 -0.64
N LEU A 243 13.04 -14.49 -1.41
CA LEU A 243 13.03 -14.47 -2.87
C LEU A 243 11.78 -15.17 -3.48
N LYS A 244 10.64 -15.10 -2.80
CA LYS A 244 9.40 -15.78 -3.21
C LYS A 244 8.36 -14.85 -3.87
N PHE A 245 8.73 -13.62 -4.23
CA PHE A 245 7.78 -12.65 -4.79
C PHE A 245 6.55 -12.46 -3.88
N TRP A 246 5.34 -12.45 -4.42
CA TRP A 246 4.09 -12.39 -3.64
C TRP A 246 3.78 -13.66 -2.84
N ASP A 247 4.49 -14.77 -3.09
CA ASP A 247 4.31 -16.01 -2.35
C ASP A 247 5.13 -16.04 -1.03
N ASP A 248 5.87 -14.96 -0.74
CA ASP A 248 6.66 -14.79 0.47
C ASP A 248 5.82 -14.86 1.76
N ASP A 249 6.29 -15.65 2.71
CA ASP A 249 5.56 -15.94 3.95
C ASP A 249 5.43 -14.69 4.84
N VAL A 250 6.44 -13.81 4.83
CA VAL A 250 6.40 -12.52 5.55
C VAL A 250 5.44 -11.55 4.86
N ALA A 251 5.48 -11.48 3.53
CA ALA A 251 4.55 -10.66 2.75
C ALA A 251 3.09 -11.08 3.00
N LYS A 252 2.80 -12.39 3.03
CA LYS A 252 1.46 -12.90 3.38
C LYS A 252 1.07 -12.61 4.82
N LEU A 253 2.01 -12.78 5.76
CA LEU A 253 1.80 -12.52 7.19
C LEU A 253 1.38 -11.07 7.44
N TYR A 254 1.98 -10.13 6.71
CA TYR A 254 1.68 -8.71 6.78
C TYR A 254 0.60 -8.23 5.80
N MET A 255 -0.08 -9.16 5.12
CA MET A 255 -1.14 -8.86 4.14
C MET A 255 -0.69 -7.89 3.03
N ILE A 256 0.55 -8.04 2.58
CA ILE A 256 1.12 -7.22 1.51
C ILE A 256 0.50 -7.61 0.16
N ARG A 257 -0.25 -6.68 -0.42
CA ARG A 257 -0.95 -6.87 -1.72
C ARG A 257 -0.46 -5.96 -2.82
N SER A 258 0.42 -5.02 -2.48
CA SER A 258 1.09 -4.12 -3.40
C SER A 258 2.35 -3.61 -2.71
N ILE A 259 3.34 -3.17 -3.48
CA ILE A 259 4.50 -2.45 -2.94
C ILE A 259 4.64 -1.10 -3.67
N PRO A 260 5.22 -0.08 -3.02
CA PRO A 260 5.76 -0.10 -1.64
C PRO A 260 4.67 -0.16 -0.56
N GLN A 261 4.97 -0.74 0.60
CA GLN A 261 4.13 -0.69 1.82
C GLN A 261 5.05 -0.69 3.05
N ASN A 262 4.67 -0.01 4.12
CA ASN A 262 5.45 -0.03 5.36
C ASN A 262 4.58 0.04 6.61
N PHE A 263 5.17 -0.41 7.72
CA PHE A 263 4.62 -0.35 9.06
C PHE A 263 5.64 0.34 9.97
N LEU A 264 5.22 1.37 10.69
CA LEU A 264 6.02 1.93 11.77
C LEU A 264 5.63 1.22 13.07
N ILE A 265 6.62 0.64 13.73
CA ILE A 265 6.48 -0.19 14.92
C ILE A 265 7.18 0.52 16.09
N ASP A 266 6.52 0.55 17.26
CA ASP A 266 7.07 1.14 18.48
C ASP A 266 8.06 0.19 19.20
N PRO A 267 8.84 0.69 20.18
CA PRO A 267 9.78 -0.12 20.98
C PRO A 267 9.19 -1.36 21.66
N ARG A 268 7.87 -1.41 21.87
CA ARG A 268 7.17 -2.55 22.48
C ARG A 268 6.70 -3.56 21.43
N GLY A 269 6.90 -3.29 20.14
CA GLY A 269 6.46 -4.14 19.04
C GLY A 269 5.06 -3.81 18.53
N LYS A 270 4.48 -2.65 18.87
CA LYS A 270 3.13 -2.25 18.45
C LYS A 270 3.16 -1.46 17.15
N ILE A 271 2.29 -1.78 16.20
CA ILE A 271 2.10 -1.00 14.96
C ILE A 271 1.45 0.33 15.33
N ILE A 272 2.10 1.45 14.99
CA ILE A 272 1.66 2.80 15.33
C ILE A 272 1.37 3.68 14.10
N ALA A 273 1.80 3.26 12.92
CA ALA A 273 1.41 3.86 11.64
C ALA A 273 1.66 2.87 10.49
N VAL A 274 1.03 3.13 9.33
CA VAL A 274 1.22 2.36 8.10
C VAL A 274 1.31 3.30 6.91
N ASN A 275 1.97 2.86 5.83
CA ASN A 275 2.07 3.57 4.55
C ASN A 275 2.62 5.01 4.66
N LEU A 276 3.58 5.25 5.56
CA LEU A 276 4.24 6.54 5.69
C LEU A 276 5.18 6.78 4.51
N ARG A 277 5.14 7.98 3.92
CA ARG A 277 6.01 8.38 2.79
C ARG A 277 6.34 9.86 2.86
N GLY A 278 7.45 10.26 2.24
CA GLY A 278 7.77 11.67 2.03
C GLY A 278 7.72 12.49 3.32
N ALA A 279 6.91 13.56 3.30
CA ALA A 279 6.73 14.44 4.44
C ALA A 279 6.06 13.75 5.64
N GLU A 280 5.15 12.81 5.43
CA GLU A 280 4.41 12.15 6.51
C GLU A 280 5.33 11.23 7.34
N LEU A 281 6.29 10.56 6.70
CA LEU A 281 7.31 9.78 7.42
C LEU A 281 8.14 10.69 8.33
N ASN A 282 8.66 11.78 7.77
CA ASN A 282 9.50 12.73 8.51
C ASN A 282 8.75 13.38 9.67
N LYS A 283 7.51 13.80 9.43
CA LYS A 283 6.62 14.36 10.45
C LYS A 283 6.39 13.37 11.57
N LYS A 284 6.01 12.13 11.24
CA LYS A 284 5.71 11.10 12.24
C LYS A 284 6.93 10.75 13.09
N LEU A 285 8.11 10.64 12.48
CA LEU A 285 9.35 10.38 13.22
C LEU A 285 9.75 11.57 14.10
N ALA A 286 9.56 12.81 13.64
CA ALA A 286 9.83 14.00 14.44
C ALA A 286 8.93 14.10 15.68
N GLU A 287 7.65 13.72 15.55
CA GLU A 287 6.69 13.64 16.67
C GLU A 287 7.12 12.62 17.73
N LEU A 288 7.63 11.47 17.31
CA LEU A 288 7.95 10.34 18.19
C LEU A 288 9.37 10.42 18.77
N ILE A 289 10.30 11.00 18.01
CA ILE A 289 11.73 11.03 18.32
C ILE A 289 12.19 12.50 18.27
N PRO A 290 11.81 13.31 19.28
CA PRO A 290 12.13 14.74 19.32
C PRO A 290 13.62 14.98 19.51
N GLU A 291 14.19 15.91 18.75
CA GLU A 291 15.62 16.26 18.81
C GLU A 291 16.04 16.51 20.26
N SER A 292 17.11 15.84 20.72
CA SER A 292 17.62 16.09 22.07
C SER A 292 17.98 17.57 22.13
N LYS A 293 17.34 18.33 23.03
CA LYS A 293 17.79 19.69 23.33
C LYS A 293 19.28 19.59 23.64
N ALA A 294 20.12 20.27 22.85
CA ALA A 294 21.52 20.41 23.16
C ALA A 294 21.61 20.81 24.64
N ARG A 295 22.26 19.97 25.47
CA ARG A 295 22.65 20.39 26.81
C ARG A 295 23.60 21.56 26.58
N LYS A 296 23.09 22.77 26.81
CA LYS A 296 23.92 23.97 26.94
C LYS A 296 24.81 23.79 28.16
#